data_AF-A0A9C9EQT7-F1
#
_entry.id   AF-A0A9C9EQT7-F1
#
_cell.length_a   1.000
_cell.length_b   1.000
_cell.length_c   1.000
_cell.angle_alpha   90.00
_cell.angle_beta   90.00
_cell.angle_gamma   90.00
#
_symmetry.space_group_name_H-M   'P 1'
#
loop_
_entity.id
_entity.type
_entity.pdbx_description
1 polymer ?
#
loop_
_entity_poly.entity_id
_entity_poly.type
_entity_poly.pdbx_seq_one_letter_code
_entity_poly.pdbx_strand_id
1 'polypeptide(L)'
;MQSGILKYERFLFALGGNAILKKDDSGTFDEQLRNTYTSVSGIVDLIGRGRKIVITHGNGPQVGNCLIRVERSSDEIPTLPLFACVAETQGEMGYMIGQALVNRLNDAGLKLPVATVVTQV
;
A
#
# COMPACT_ATOMS: atom_id res chain seq x y z
N MET A 1 -27.42 -17.41 29.15
CA MET A 1 -27.00 -16.00 29.02
C MET A 1 -25.47 -15.98 29.09
N GLN A 2 -24.80 -16.27 27.98
CA GLN A 2 -23.33 -16.24 27.91
C GLN A 2 -22.90 -14.87 27.39
N SER A 3 -22.11 -14.15 28.18
CA SER A 3 -21.47 -12.87 27.85
C SER A 3 -20.68 -13.02 26.54
N GLY A 4 -20.77 -12.13 25.55
CA GLY A 4 -20.69 -10.68 25.69
C GLY A 4 -19.38 -10.10 25.13
N ILE A 5 -18.54 -10.87 24.43
CA ILE A 5 -17.37 -10.34 23.72
C ILE A 5 -17.32 -10.96 22.31
N LEU A 6 -17.98 -10.35 21.34
CA LEU A 6 -17.55 -10.48 19.94
C LEU A 6 -16.20 -9.78 19.84
N LYS A 7 -15.12 -10.55 20.06
CA LYS A 7 -13.74 -10.07 20.06
C LYS A 7 -13.43 -9.63 18.62
N TYR A 8 -13.42 -8.32 18.37
CA TYR A 8 -12.99 -7.78 17.08
C TYR A 8 -11.52 -8.12 16.85
N GLU A 9 -11.26 -9.22 16.14
CA GLU A 9 -9.91 -9.62 15.76
C GLU A 9 -9.35 -8.58 14.79
N ARG A 10 -8.26 -7.94 15.21
CA ARG A 10 -7.48 -6.99 14.41
C ARG A 10 -6.29 -7.73 13.83
N PHE A 11 -6.07 -7.59 12.54
CA PHE A 11 -4.91 -8.15 11.86
C PHE A 11 -4.09 -7.04 11.23
N LEU A 12 -2.77 -7.19 11.31
CA LEU A 12 -1.81 -6.36 10.61
C LEU A 12 -1.21 -7.19 9.48
N PHE A 13 -1.28 -6.67 8.26
CA PHE A 13 -0.66 -7.27 7.07
C PHE A 13 0.50 -6.40 6.61
N ALA A 14 1.69 -6.99 6.50
CA ALA A 14 2.84 -6.33 5.93
C ALA A 14 3.02 -6.76 4.47
N LEU A 15 2.74 -5.86 3.53
CA LEU A 15 2.97 -6.07 2.10
C LEU A 15 4.45 -5.88 1.78
N GLY A 16 5.13 -6.97 1.43
CA GLY A 16 6.52 -6.93 0.98
C GLY A 16 6.66 -6.36 -0.44
N GLY A 17 7.88 -5.97 -0.81
CA GLY A 17 8.17 -5.44 -2.15
C GLY A 17 7.71 -6.35 -3.29
N ASN A 18 7.85 -7.67 -3.13
CA ASN A 18 7.42 -8.68 -4.12
C ASN A 18 5.91 -8.76 -4.34
N ALA A 19 5.10 -8.24 -3.41
CA ALA A 19 3.65 -8.14 -3.57
C ALA A 19 3.26 -7.02 -4.53
N ILE A 20 4.14 -6.05 -4.74
CA ILE A 20 3.89 -4.83 -5.51
C ILE A 20 4.72 -4.86 -6.79
N LEU A 21 5.99 -5.20 -6.71
CA LEU A 21 6.92 -5.30 -7.84
C LEU A 21 7.56 -6.69 -7.86
N LYS A 22 7.27 -7.48 -8.91
CA LYS A 22 7.88 -8.81 -9.08
C LYS A 22 9.22 -8.68 -9.79
N LYS A 23 10.05 -9.72 -9.65
CA LYS A 23 11.42 -9.76 -10.20
C LYS A 23 11.48 -9.54 -11.71
N ASP A 24 10.48 -10.03 -12.44
CA ASP A 24 10.45 -9.99 -13.90
C ASP A 24 9.57 -8.84 -14.45
N ASP A 25 9.05 -7.97 -13.58
CA ASP A 25 8.26 -6.81 -14.00
C ASP A 25 9.16 -5.69 -14.53
N SER A 26 8.64 -4.93 -15.50
CA SER A 26 9.34 -3.74 -16.02
C SER A 26 9.29 -2.54 -15.06
N GLY A 27 8.48 -2.64 -13.99
CA GLY A 27 8.38 -1.64 -12.94
C GLY A 27 7.39 -0.51 -13.24
N THR A 28 6.56 -0.66 -14.25
CA THR A 28 5.53 0.34 -14.57
C THR A 28 4.52 0.48 -13.43
N PHE A 29 3.93 1.67 -13.32
CA PHE A 29 2.89 1.92 -12.32
C PHE A 29 1.70 0.96 -12.49
N ASP A 30 1.30 0.67 -13.73
CA ASP A 30 0.17 -0.22 -14.04
C ASP A 30 0.43 -1.67 -13.62
N GLU A 31 1.66 -2.17 -13.80
CA GLU A 31 2.05 -3.48 -13.29
C GLU A 31 1.98 -3.53 -11.77
N GLN A 32 2.53 -2.50 -11.10
CA GLN A 32 2.52 -2.42 -9.64
C GLN A 32 1.09 -2.33 -9.09
N LEU A 33 0.21 -1.55 -9.72
CA LEU A 33 -1.19 -1.45 -9.36
C LEU A 33 -1.93 -2.78 -9.52
N ARG A 34 -1.70 -3.49 -10.64
CA ARG A 34 -2.31 -4.80 -10.91
C ARG A 34 -1.85 -5.88 -9.91
N ASN A 35 -0.57 -5.89 -9.58
CA ASN A 35 -0.02 -6.77 -8.56
C ASN A 35 -0.64 -6.47 -7.19
N THR A 36 -0.72 -5.19 -6.83
CA THR A 36 -1.32 -4.72 -5.58
C THR A 36 -2.80 -5.14 -5.48
N TYR A 37 -3.58 -4.98 -6.54
CA TYR A 37 -4.98 -5.44 -6.62
C TYR A 37 -5.12 -6.94 -6.36
N THR A 38 -4.19 -7.74 -6.91
CA THR A 38 -4.14 -9.18 -6.65
C THR A 38 -3.81 -9.47 -5.18
N SER A 39 -2.80 -8.79 -4.61
CA SER A 39 -2.38 -8.99 -3.23
C SER A 39 -3.43 -8.65 -2.18
N VAL A 40 -4.21 -7.58 -2.39
CA VAL A 40 -5.25 -7.16 -1.43
C VAL A 40 -6.53 -8.00 -1.51
N SER A 41 -6.69 -8.87 -2.52
CA SER A 41 -7.90 -9.67 -2.69
C SER A 41 -8.15 -10.63 -1.51
N GLY A 42 -7.12 -11.30 -0.99
CA GLY A 42 -7.26 -12.15 0.19
C GLY A 42 -7.58 -11.38 1.48
N ILE A 43 -7.24 -10.08 1.53
CA ILE A 43 -7.55 -9.21 2.67
C ILE A 43 -9.05 -8.86 2.68
N VAL A 44 -9.64 -8.63 1.50
CA VAL A 44 -11.07 -8.29 1.36
C VAL A 44 -11.98 -9.38 1.92
N ASP A 45 -11.63 -10.65 1.72
CA ASP A 45 -12.39 -11.78 2.27
C ASP A 45 -12.42 -11.76 3.81
N LEU A 46 -11.31 -11.38 4.45
CA LEU A 46 -11.23 -11.25 5.91
C LEU A 46 -12.04 -10.05 6.40
N ILE A 47 -12.00 -8.93 5.67
CA ILE A 47 -12.82 -7.76 5.96
C ILE A 47 -14.32 -8.14 5.90
N GLY A 48 -14.75 -8.90 4.89
CA GLY A 48 -16.12 -9.39 4.76
C GLY A 48 -16.59 -10.28 5.93
N ARG A 49 -15.66 -10.92 6.63
CA ARG A 49 -15.90 -11.70 7.87
C ARG A 49 -15.87 -10.83 9.15
N GLY A 50 -15.94 -9.51 9.00
CA GLY A 50 -15.98 -8.55 10.09
C GLY A 50 -14.62 -8.31 10.77
N ARG A 51 -13.51 -8.64 10.12
CA ARG A 51 -12.16 -8.43 10.67
C ARG A 51 -11.67 -7.01 10.40
N LYS A 52 -11.00 -6.42 11.39
CA LYS A 52 -10.42 -5.08 11.27
C LYS A 52 -8.98 -5.20 10.81
N ILE A 53 -8.64 -4.51 9.72
CA ILE A 53 -7.35 -4.68 9.07
C ILE A 53 -6.53 -3.40 9.13
N VAL A 54 -5.23 -3.54 9.43
CA VAL A 54 -4.19 -2.54 9.19
C VAL A 54 -3.25 -3.11 8.14
N ILE A 55 -2.89 -2.31 7.14
CA ILE A 55 -1.92 -2.69 6.12
C ILE A 55 -0.68 -1.80 6.28
N THR A 56 0.49 -2.42 6.35
CA THR A 56 1.79 -1.76 6.21
C THR A 56 2.44 -2.24 4.92
N HIS A 57 3.45 -1.53 4.43
CA HIS A 57 4.18 -1.93 3.24
C HIS A 57 5.66 -1.54 3.35
N GLY A 58 6.52 -2.27 2.65
CA GLY A 58 7.86 -1.79 2.33
C GLY A 58 7.84 -0.85 1.12
N ASN A 59 8.90 -0.07 0.90
CA ASN A 59 9.03 0.85 -0.23
C ASN A 59 10.40 0.83 -0.90
N GLY A 60 11.26 -0.17 -0.60
CA GLY A 60 12.67 -0.20 -1.03
C GLY A 60 12.89 0.09 -2.54
N PRO A 61 12.24 -0.66 -3.45
CA PRO A 61 12.34 -0.38 -4.89
C PRO A 61 11.81 1.01 -5.26
N GLN A 62 10.69 1.44 -4.67
CA GLN A 62 10.01 2.69 -4.99
C GLN A 62 10.84 3.91 -4.53
N VAL A 63 11.40 3.87 -3.32
CA VAL A 63 12.28 4.94 -2.82
C VAL A 63 13.61 4.97 -3.56
N GLY A 64 14.14 3.81 -3.99
CA GLY A 64 15.31 3.75 -4.86
C GLY A 64 15.05 4.46 -6.19
N ASN A 65 13.92 4.18 -6.84
CA ASN A 65 13.52 4.86 -8.08
C ASN A 65 13.27 6.36 -7.88
N CYS A 66 12.70 6.75 -6.73
CA CYS A 66 12.52 8.17 -6.36
C CYS A 66 13.87 8.89 -6.25
N LEU A 67 14.84 8.31 -5.53
CA LEU A 67 16.19 8.87 -5.44
C LEU A 67 16.86 9.01 -6.80
N ILE A 68 16.77 8.00 -7.67
CA ILE A 68 17.32 8.08 -9.03
C ILE A 68 16.70 9.24 -9.81
N ARG A 69 15.38 9.49 -9.68
CA ARG A 69 14.72 10.64 -10.31
C ARG A 69 15.25 11.96 -9.76
N VAL A 70 15.37 12.08 -8.44
CA VAL A 70 15.90 13.27 -7.76
C VAL A 70 17.34 13.58 -8.19
N GLU A 71 18.20 12.56 -8.27
CA GLU A 71 19.58 12.72 -8.72
C GLU A 71 19.65 13.17 -10.19
N ARG A 72 18.82 12.59 -11.05
CA ARG A 72 18.77 12.92 -12.49
C ARG A 72 18.20 14.30 -12.81
N SER A 73 17.41 14.89 -11.92
CA SER A 73 16.83 16.23 -12.11
C SER A 73 17.58 17.33 -11.33
N SER A 74 18.73 17.01 -10.73
CA SER A 74 19.42 17.87 -9.78
C SER A 74 20.04 19.14 -10.39
N ASP A 75 20.20 19.18 -11.71
CA ASP A 75 20.64 20.34 -12.49
C ASP A 75 19.51 21.33 -12.80
N GLU A 76 18.25 20.88 -12.71
CA GLU A 76 17.06 21.70 -12.98
C GLU A 76 16.32 22.12 -11.70
N ILE A 77 16.27 21.25 -10.69
CA ILE A 77 15.52 21.47 -9.44
C ILE A 77 16.32 21.04 -8.20
N PRO A 78 16.10 21.68 -7.04
CA PRO A 78 16.75 21.29 -5.78
C PRO A 78 16.50 19.83 -5.41
N THR A 79 17.53 19.16 -4.90
CA THR A 79 17.45 17.76 -4.48
C THR A 79 16.65 17.60 -3.20
N LEU A 80 15.92 16.49 -3.10
CA LEU A 80 15.25 16.06 -1.88
C LEU A 80 16.12 15.07 -1.12
N PRO A 81 16.20 15.17 0.23
CA PRO A 81 16.87 14.17 1.04
C PRO A 81 16.06 12.86 1.05
N LEU A 82 16.72 11.75 1.38
CA LEU A 82 16.11 10.41 1.38
C LEU A 82 14.83 10.33 2.23
N PHE A 83 14.78 10.96 3.40
CA PHE A 83 13.57 10.93 4.25
C PHE A 83 12.36 11.62 3.60
N ALA A 84 12.58 12.62 2.73
CA ALA A 84 11.52 13.26 1.96
C ALA A 84 11.05 12.33 0.83
N CYS A 85 11.98 11.65 0.15
CA CYS A 85 11.66 10.62 -0.84
C CYS A 85 10.87 9.44 -0.22
N VAL A 86 11.19 9.07 1.03
CA VAL A 86 10.41 8.09 1.80
C VAL A 86 8.99 8.59 2.02
N ALA A 87 8.79 9.85 2.42
CA ALA A 87 7.46 10.42 2.60
C ALA A 87 6.66 10.49 1.28
N GLU A 88 7.29 10.87 0.17
CA GLU A 88 6.66 10.88 -1.16
C GLU A 88 6.20 9.47 -1.57
N THR A 89 7.08 8.48 -1.39
CA THR A 89 6.77 7.10 -1.76
C THR A 89 5.71 6.46 -0.85
N GLN A 90 5.55 6.91 0.40
CA GLN A 90 4.39 6.54 1.21
C GLN A 90 3.07 7.07 0.61
N GLY A 91 3.08 8.29 0.05
CA GLY A 91 1.94 8.83 -0.67
C GLY A 91 1.62 8.04 -1.94
N GLU A 92 2.63 7.77 -2.77
CA GLU A 92 2.51 6.99 -4.01
C GLU A 92 1.95 5.58 -3.75
N MET A 93 2.59 4.84 -2.84
CA MET A 93 2.21 3.47 -2.52
C MET A 93 0.90 3.41 -1.76
N GLY A 94 0.68 4.36 -0.85
CA GLY A 94 -0.56 4.47 -0.11
C GLY A 94 -1.76 4.78 -1.00
N TYR A 95 -1.60 5.60 -2.04
CA TYR A 95 -2.62 5.76 -3.08
C TYR A 95 -2.85 4.44 -3.82
N MET A 96 -1.80 3.79 -4.31
CA MET A 96 -1.90 2.54 -5.07
C MET A 96 -2.62 1.42 -4.28
N ILE A 97 -2.20 1.18 -3.04
CA ILE A 97 -2.80 0.18 -2.14
C ILE A 97 -4.22 0.57 -1.78
N GLY A 98 -4.46 1.84 -1.41
CA GLY A 98 -5.78 2.33 -1.05
C GLY A 98 -6.78 2.19 -2.19
N GLN A 99 -6.39 2.61 -3.40
CA GLN A 99 -7.21 2.51 -4.60
C GLN A 99 -7.52 1.05 -4.95
N ALA A 100 -6.51 0.18 -4.93
CA ALA A 100 -6.70 -1.25 -5.17
C ALA A 100 -7.67 -1.88 -4.16
N LEU A 101 -7.52 -1.55 -2.88
CA LEU A 101 -8.39 -2.07 -1.81
C LEU A 101 -9.82 -1.56 -1.94
N VAL A 102 -10.03 -0.26 -2.20
CA VAL A 102 -11.37 0.32 -2.41
C VAL A 102 -12.06 -0.35 -3.59
N ASN A 103 -11.36 -0.55 -4.70
CA ASN A 103 -11.93 -1.23 -5.87
C ASN A 103 -12.36 -2.65 -5.53
N ARG A 104 -11.50 -3.44 -4.85
CA ARG A 104 -11.85 -4.80 -4.42
C ARG A 104 -13.02 -4.85 -3.43
N LEU A 105 -13.07 -3.90 -2.50
CA LEU A 105 -14.18 -3.79 -1.54
C LEU A 105 -15.49 -3.51 -2.28
N ASN A 106 -15.48 -2.57 -3.24
CA ASN A 106 -16.64 -2.25 -4.07
C ASN A 106 -17.12 -3.45 -4.89
N ASP A 107 -16.20 -4.19 -5.52
CA ASP A 107 -16.51 -5.42 -6.26
C ASP A 107 -17.16 -6.49 -5.37
N ALA A 108 -16.80 -6.52 -4.09
CA ALA A 108 -17.37 -7.42 -3.07
C ALA A 108 -18.67 -6.87 -2.42
N GLY A 109 -19.18 -5.72 -2.87
CA GLY A 109 -20.35 -5.07 -2.29
C GLY A 109 -20.12 -4.44 -0.91
N LEU A 110 -18.86 -4.28 -0.49
CA LEU A 110 -18.46 -3.71 0.79
C LEU A 110 -18.11 -2.22 0.60
N LYS A 111 -18.87 -1.33 1.23
CA LYS A 111 -18.61 0.12 1.19
C LYS A 111 -17.95 0.58 2.48
N LEU A 112 -16.63 0.47 2.54
CA LEU A 112 -15.84 0.84 3.71
C LEU A 112 -14.85 1.96 3.37
N PRO A 113 -14.63 2.92 4.28
CA PRO A 113 -13.61 3.93 4.09
C PRO A 113 -12.22 3.30 4.20
N VAL A 114 -11.32 3.71 3.32
CA VAL A 114 -9.90 3.36 3.36
C VAL A 114 -9.10 4.66 3.45
N ALA A 115 -8.12 4.69 4.34
CA ALA A 115 -7.26 5.84 4.53
C ALA A 115 -5.80 5.40 4.58
N THR A 116 -4.94 6.20 3.97
CA THR A 116 -3.49 6.10 4.05
C THR A 116 -2.99 7.18 4.98
N VAL A 117 -2.13 6.80 5.93
CA VAL A 117 -1.56 7.72 6.91
C VAL A 117 -0.05 7.78 6.71
N VAL A 118 0.47 8.96 6.36
CA VAL A 118 1.91 9.21 6.34
C VAL A 118 2.45 8.99 7.76
N THR A 119 3.51 8.20 7.85
CA THR A 119 4.10 7.75 9.11
C THR A 119 5.59 8.09 9.13
N GLN A 120 6.06 8.68 10.23
CA GLN A 120 7.50 8.87 10.45
C GLN A 120 8.13 7.50 10.77
N VAL A 121 9.19 7.15 10.05
CA VAL A 121 9.91 5.87 10.15
C VAL A 121 11.37 6.08 10.51
#